data_AF-A0A356R0X0-F1
#
_entry.id   AF-A0A356R0X0-F1
#
_cell.length_a   1.000
_cell.length_b   1.000
_cell.length_c   1.000
_cell.angle_alpha   90.00
_cell.angle_beta   90.00
_cell.angle_gamma   90.00
#
_symmetry.space_group_name_H-M   'P 1'
#
loop_
_entity.id
_entity.type
_entity.pdbx_description
1 polymer ?
#
loop_
_entity_poly.entity_id
_entity_poly.type
_entity_poly.pdbx_seq_one_letter_code
_entity_poly.pdbx_strand_id
1 'polypeptide(L)'
;MTPKIMEVYGLVPFTNTNLGPGMVMIRPRGSTPHFHRLGNYNADKIPAAEQMAGLGASDISGAERPAEMTQEAYEMGRTFSEGL
;
A
#
# COMPACT_ATOMS: atom_id res chain seq x y z
N MET A 1 12.18 -6.93 22.91
CA MET A 1 10.93 -7.19 22.16
C MET A 1 11.23 -6.85 20.71
N THR A 2 11.33 -7.84 19.82
CA THR A 2 11.65 -7.60 18.41
C THR A 2 10.51 -6.79 17.79
N PRO A 3 10.77 -5.63 17.15
CA PRO A 3 9.72 -4.84 16.54
C PRO A 3 9.02 -5.70 15.49
N LYS A 4 7.70 -5.91 15.65
CA LYS A 4 6.91 -6.57 14.62
C LYS A 4 6.81 -5.60 13.45
N ILE A 5 7.38 -6.00 12.33
CA ILE A 5 7.20 -5.31 11.06
C ILE A 5 5.72 -5.46 10.66
N MET A 6 5.07 -4.34 10.37
CA MET A 6 3.66 -4.31 9.97
C MET A 6 3.56 -3.96 8.49
N GLU A 7 3.06 -4.87 7.68
CA GLU A 7 2.86 -4.61 6.26
C GLU A 7 1.41 -4.21 6.01
N VAL A 8 1.21 -3.12 5.26
CA VAL A 8 -0.11 -2.61 4.92
C VAL A 8 -0.29 -2.70 3.42
N TYR A 9 -1.34 -3.40 2.97
CA TYR A 9 -1.61 -3.59 1.55
C TYR A 9 -2.87 -2.85 1.14
N GLY A 10 -2.77 -2.07 0.06
CA GLY A 10 -3.88 -1.32 -0.51
C GLY A 10 -4.12 -1.67 -1.97
N LEU A 11 -5.37 -1.92 -2.32
CA LEU A 11 -5.82 -1.98 -3.71
C LEU A 11 -6.37 -0.62 -4.11
N VAL A 12 -5.81 -0.04 -5.17
CA VAL A 12 -6.20 1.31 -5.61
C VAL A 12 -6.47 1.34 -7.11
N PRO A 13 -7.39 2.20 -7.58
CA PRO A 13 -7.49 2.51 -9.00
C PRO A 13 -6.16 3.01 -9.56
N PHE A 14 -5.85 2.69 -10.82
CA PHE A 14 -4.61 3.15 -11.46
C PHE A 14 -4.45 4.68 -11.48
N THR A 15 -5.56 5.42 -11.42
CA THR A 15 -5.60 6.89 -11.34
C THR A 15 -5.38 7.44 -9.94
N ASN A 16 -5.42 6.62 -8.88
CA ASN A 16 -5.21 7.09 -7.52
C ASN A 16 -3.74 7.40 -7.27
N THR A 17 -3.44 8.67 -7.08
CA THR A 17 -2.10 9.19 -6.78
C THR A 17 -1.95 9.68 -5.35
N ASN A 18 -3.05 9.79 -4.61
CA ASN A 18 -3.08 10.46 -3.29
C ASN A 18 -2.85 9.49 -2.13
N LEU A 19 -3.35 8.25 -2.22
CA LEU A 19 -3.37 7.35 -1.07
C LEU A 19 -1.96 6.89 -0.69
N GLY A 20 -1.08 6.63 -1.66
CA GLY A 20 0.31 6.23 -1.39
C GLY A 20 1.09 7.28 -0.57
N PRO A 21 1.22 8.51 -1.07
CA PRO A 21 1.83 9.61 -0.31
C PRO A 21 1.12 9.88 1.02
N GLY A 22 -0.21 9.84 1.04
CA GLY A 22 -0.98 10.02 2.27
C GLY A 22 -0.64 8.96 3.34
N MET A 23 -0.53 7.69 2.94
CA MET A 23 -0.18 6.60 3.85
C MET A 23 1.23 6.76 4.41
N VAL A 24 2.19 7.23 3.62
CA VAL A 24 3.56 7.50 4.11
C VAL A 24 3.56 8.52 5.25
N MET A 25 2.64 9.49 5.22
CA MET A 25 2.53 10.55 6.23
C MET A 25 1.84 10.09 7.53
N ILE A 26 0.85 9.21 7.45
CA ILE A 26 0.02 8.82 8.60
C ILE A 26 0.34 7.44 9.18
N ARG A 27 1.17 6.66 8.48
CA ARG A 27 1.48 5.29 8.88
C ARG A 27 2.12 5.23 10.27
N PRO A 28 1.79 4.22 11.09
CA PRO A 28 2.55 3.92 12.30
C PRO A 28 4.03 3.66 11.97
N ARG A 29 4.93 4.07 12.86
CA ARG A 29 6.37 3.82 12.68
C ARG A 29 6.64 2.32 12.56
N GLY A 30 7.47 1.95 11.60
CA GLY A 30 7.83 0.55 11.34
C GLY A 30 6.80 -0.25 10.53
N SER A 31 5.82 0.42 9.92
CA SER A 31 4.92 -0.22 8.95
C SER A 31 5.31 0.12 7.51
N THR A 32 5.17 -0.78 6.55
CA THR A 32 5.46 -0.52 5.13
C THR A 32 4.21 -0.65 4.27
N PRO A 33 3.76 0.44 3.62
CA PRO A 33 2.60 0.38 2.74
C PRO A 33 2.99 -0.07 1.33
N HIS A 34 2.21 -1.02 0.78
CA HIS A 34 2.36 -1.58 -0.56
C HIS A 34 1.05 -1.42 -1.33
N PHE A 35 1.13 -0.94 -2.57
CA PHE A 35 -0.06 -0.66 -3.38
C PHE A 35 -0.03 -1.41 -4.70
N HIS A 36 -1.11 -2.14 -4.96
CA HIS A 36 -1.37 -2.72 -6.27
C HIS A 36 -2.39 -1.86 -7.01
N ARG A 37 -2.07 -1.50 -8.25
CA ARG A 37 -2.93 -0.64 -9.08
C ARG A 37 -3.82 -1.49 -9.96
N LEU A 38 -5.12 -1.31 -9.82
CA LEU A 38 -6.13 -2.03 -10.59
C LEU A 38 -6.61 -1.20 -11.79
N GLY A 39 -6.77 -1.88 -12.93
CA GLY A 39 -7.40 -1.36 -14.14
C GLY A 39 -8.93 -1.37 -14.06
N ASN A 40 -9.61 -1.07 -15.17
CA ASN A 40 -11.08 -1.12 -15.32
C ASN A 40 -11.89 -0.09 -14.50
N TYR A 41 -11.22 0.87 -13.90
CA TYR A 41 -11.87 2.01 -13.26
C TYR A 41 -12.17 3.10 -14.29
N ASN A 42 -13.42 3.56 -14.37
CA ASN A 42 -13.78 4.70 -15.24
C ASN A 42 -13.32 5.99 -14.55
N ALA A 43 -12.27 6.61 -15.08
CA ALA A 43 -11.69 7.83 -14.53
C ALA A 43 -12.64 9.04 -14.54
N ASP A 44 -13.62 9.05 -15.44
CA ASP A 44 -14.54 10.18 -15.65
C ASP A 44 -15.83 10.06 -14.81
N LYS A 45 -15.94 9.03 -13.96
CA LYS A 45 -17.11 8.81 -13.10
C LYS A 45 -16.71 8.77 -11.63
N ILE A 46 -17.58 9.33 -10.79
CA ILE A 46 -17.50 9.12 -9.35
C ILE A 46 -17.76 7.63 -9.10
N PRO A 47 -16.90 6.93 -8.34
CA PRO A 47 -17.08 5.52 -8.04
C PRO A 47 -18.39 5.29 -7.29
N ALA A 48 -19.32 4.62 -7.95
CA ALA A 48 -20.50 4.06 -7.32
C ALA A 48 -20.18 2.67 -6.72
N ALA A 49 -21.12 2.13 -5.96
CA ALA A 49 -20.97 0.85 -5.27
C ALA A 49 -20.57 -0.29 -6.23
N GLU A 50 -21.03 -0.28 -7.48
CA GLU A 50 -20.73 -1.31 -8.48
C GLU A 50 -19.25 -1.29 -8.88
N GLN A 51 -18.65 -0.12 -9.04
CA GLN A 51 -17.22 -0.02 -9.36
C GLN A 51 -16.34 -0.46 -8.18
N MET A 52 -16.77 -0.16 -6.95
CA MET A 52 -16.10 -0.61 -5.73
C MET A 52 -16.22 -2.13 -5.54
N ALA A 53 -17.37 -2.73 -5.90
CA ALA A 53 -17.56 -4.18 -5.89
C ALA A 53 -16.67 -4.87 -6.93
N GLY A 54 -16.53 -4.29 -8.13
CA GLY A 54 -15.60 -4.78 -9.15
C GLY A 54 -14.13 -4.72 -8.72
N LEU A 55 -13.75 -3.69 -7.96
CA LEU A 55 -12.43 -3.59 -7.35
C LEU A 55 -12.19 -4.75 -6.36
N GLY A 56 -13.16 -5.04 -5.49
CA GLY A 56 -13.08 -6.13 -4.52
C GLY A 56 -13.07 -7.53 -5.13
N ALA A 57 -13.62 -7.69 -6.34
CA ALA A 57 -13.63 -8.95 -7.08
C ALA A 57 -12.44 -9.11 -8.05
N SER A 58 -11.53 -8.14 -8.10
CA SER A 58 -10.37 -8.19 -8.99
C SER A 58 -9.39 -9.30 -8.59
N ASP A 59 -8.83 -10.00 -9.58
CA ASP A 59 -7.80 -11.01 -9.34
C ASP A 59 -6.49 -10.33 -8.91
N ILE A 60 -6.03 -10.66 -7.71
CA ILE A 60 -4.80 -10.15 -7.10
C ILE A 60 -3.75 -11.24 -6.91
N SER A 61 -3.92 -12.41 -7.53
CA SER A 61 -2.99 -13.53 -7.42
C SER A 61 -1.57 -13.20 -7.90
N GLY A 62 -1.42 -12.22 -8.80
CA GLY A 62 -0.13 -11.68 -9.25
C GLY A 62 0.42 -10.54 -8.40
N ALA A 63 -0.28 -10.09 -7.36
CA ALA A 63 0.27 -9.12 -6.41
C ALA A 63 1.29 -9.85 -5.53
N GLU A 64 2.57 -9.66 -5.84
CA GLU A 64 3.65 -10.22 -5.02
C GLU A 64 3.50 -9.72 -3.59
N ARG A 65 3.46 -10.66 -2.63
CA ARG A 65 3.77 -10.31 -1.25
C ARG A 65 5.25 -9.91 -1.25
N PRO A 66 5.63 -8.70 -0.82
CA PRO A 66 7.01 -8.36 -0.56
C PRO A 66 7.66 -9.48 0.25
N ALA A 67 8.89 -9.82 -0.13
CA ALA A 67 9.72 -10.72 0.64
C ALA A 67 9.78 -10.23 2.09
N GLU A 68 9.82 -11.15 3.06
CA GLU A 68 9.90 -10.83 4.48
C GLU A 68 10.96 -9.73 4.70
N MET A 69 10.52 -8.57 5.17
CA MET A 69 11.43 -7.44 5.36
C MET A 69 12.44 -7.81 6.45
N THR A 70 13.71 -7.91 6.07
CA THR A 70 14.78 -8.32 6.99
C THR A 70 14.98 -7.27 8.09
N GLN A 71 15.47 -7.69 9.25
CA GLN A 71 15.79 -6.79 10.38
C GLN A 71 16.74 -5.65 9.95
N GLU A 72 17.66 -5.94 9.02
CA GLU A 72 18.59 -4.97 8.43
C GLU A 72 17.85 -3.93 7.57
N ALA A 73 16.93 -4.37 6.70
CA ALA A 73 16.11 -3.46 5.90
C ALA A 73 15.20 -2.58 6.78
N TYR A 74 14.69 -3.12 7.89
CA TYR A 74 13.94 -2.36 8.89
C TYR A 74 14.79 -1.28 9.56
N GLU A 75 16.03 -1.61 9.96
CA GLU A 75 16.94 -0.66 10.59
C GLU A 75 17.41 0.44 9.64
N MET A 76 17.66 0.10 8.38
CA MET A 76 17.98 1.07 7.33
C MET A 76 16.80 2.02 7.07
N GLY A 77 15.57 1.50 6.99
CA GLY A 77 14.36 2.32 6.84
C GLY A 77 14.06 3.22 8.06
N ARG A 78 14.46 2.79 9.26
CA ARG A 78 14.31 3.57 10.50
C ARG A 78 15.23 4.79 10.50
N THR A 79 16.51 4.61 10.17
CA THR A 79 17.50 5.71 10.12
C THR A 79 17.12 6.77 9.09
N PHE A 80 16.56 6.40 7.94
CA PHE A 80 16.01 7.37 6.97
C PHE A 80 14.80 8.15 7.50
N SER A 81 14.01 7.57 8.43
CA SER A 81 12.86 8.24 9.04
C SER A 81 13.21 9.13 10.24
N GLU A 82 14.37 8.91 10.86
CA GLU A 82 14.86 9.66 12.04
C GLU A 82 15.90 10.73 11.67
N GLY A 83 16.37 10.74 10.42
CA GLY A 83 17.37 11.70 9.90
C GLY A 83 16.80 12.96 9.24
N LEU A 84 15.52 13.28 9.45
CA LEU A 84 14.85 14.52 9.05
C LEU A 84 14.17 15.16 10.26
#